data_AF-A0A7J9EA32-F1
#
_entry.id   AF-A0A7J9EA32-F1
#
_cell.length_a   1.000
_cell.length_b   1.000
_cell.length_c   1.000
_cell.angle_alpha   90.00
_cell.angle_beta   90.00
_cell.angle_gamma   90.00
#
_symmetry.space_group_name_H-M   'P 1'
#
loop_
_entity.id
_entity.type
_entity.pdbx_description
1 polymer ?
#
loop_
_entity_poly.entity_id
_entity_poly.type
_entity_poly.pdbx_seq_one_letter_code
_entity_poly.pdbx_strand_id
1 'polypeptide(L)'
;MRFWDLRAHWLEPLRGPNGLDLNRLKKDIQPWQEWRYVEYMTHAPLGSLNFLGGVGTEINAVNYVSPRSWLATFHFVLGFFIFVG
;
A
#
# COMPACT_ATOMS: atom_id res chain seq x y z
N MET A 1 13.36 0.55 10.80
CA MET A 1 12.49 0.42 9.59
C MET A 1 11.11 0.98 9.93
N ARG A 2 10.43 1.76 9.06
CA ARG A 2 9.25 2.58 9.44
C ARG A 2 7.90 1.85 9.50
N PHE A 3 7.71 0.75 8.75
CA PHE A 3 6.39 0.12 8.54
C PHE A 3 6.22 -1.26 9.19
N TRP A 4 6.92 -1.51 10.29
CA TRP A 4 6.94 -2.84 10.96
C TRP A 4 5.65 -3.18 11.73
N ASP A 5 4.77 -2.20 11.94
CA ASP A 5 3.46 -2.40 12.58
C ASP A 5 2.36 -2.86 11.59
N LEU A 6 2.68 -2.99 10.29
CA LEU A 6 1.73 -3.49 9.30
C LEU A 6 1.20 -4.87 9.71
N ARG A 7 -0.13 -5.00 9.68
CA ARG A 7 -0.84 -6.28 9.81
C ARG A 7 -1.76 -6.45 8.62
N ALA A 8 -1.64 -7.59 7.95
CA ALA A 8 -2.44 -7.89 6.77
C ALA A 8 -2.72 -9.38 6.71
N HIS A 9 -3.93 -9.76 6.28
CA HIS A 9 -4.34 -11.16 6.20
C HIS A 9 -3.42 -12.04 5.33
N TRP A 10 -2.74 -11.47 4.33
CA TRP A 10 -1.75 -12.18 3.51
C TRP A 10 -0.35 -12.29 4.16
N LEU A 11 -0.07 -11.56 5.24
CA LEU A 11 1.22 -11.53 5.95
C LEU A 11 1.16 -12.21 7.32
N GLU A 12 0.04 -12.09 8.04
CA GLU A 12 -0.14 -12.66 9.39
C GLU A 12 0.14 -14.18 9.48
N PRO A 13 -0.18 -15.02 8.47
CA PRO A 13 0.17 -16.45 8.53
C PRO A 13 1.68 -16.73 8.70
N LEU A 14 2.53 -15.83 8.22
CA LEU A 14 3.99 -15.92 8.31
C LEU A 14 4.54 -15.36 9.63
N ARG A 15 3.67 -14.80 10.48
CA ARG A 15 4.02 -14.21 11.78
C ARG A 15 3.85 -15.24 12.90
N GLY A 16 4.85 -15.31 13.78
CA GLY A 16 4.86 -16.04 15.04
C GLY A 16 4.92 -15.12 16.26
N PRO A 17 5.13 -15.67 17.46
CA PRO A 17 5.13 -14.90 18.72
C PRO A 17 6.18 -13.78 18.77
N ASN A 18 7.31 -13.97 18.08
CA ASN A 18 8.46 -13.05 18.08
C ASN A 18 8.56 -12.22 16.79
N GLY A 19 7.50 -12.14 15.97
CA GLY A 19 7.53 -11.48 14.66
C GLY A 19 7.54 -12.49 13.51
N LEU A 20 8.22 -12.18 12.40
CA LEU A 20 8.24 -13.07 11.23
C LEU A 20 9.01 -14.37 11.54
N ASP A 21 8.39 -15.52 11.27
CA ASP A 21 8.98 -16.83 11.54
C ASP A 21 9.82 -17.32 10.35
N LEU A 22 11.11 -17.55 10.60
CA LEU A 22 12.07 -18.01 9.59
C LEU A 22 11.73 -19.37 9.01
N ASN A 23 11.09 -20.27 9.78
CA ASN A 23 10.71 -21.58 9.26
C ASN A 23 9.54 -21.46 8.28
N ARG A 24 8.55 -20.63 8.61
CA ARG A 24 7.39 -20.40 7.76
C ARG A 24 7.76 -19.68 6.47
N LEU A 25 8.66 -18.71 6.54
CA LEU A 25 9.16 -18.02 5.35
C LEU A 25 9.86 -18.97 4.36
N LYS A 26 10.47 -20.05 4.84
CA LYS A 26 11.15 -21.02 3.97
C LYS A 26 10.23 -22.06 3.35
N LYS A 27 9.10 -22.37 3.99
CA LYS A 27 8.29 -23.56 3.65
C LYS A 27 6.82 -23.29 3.38
N ASP A 28 6.27 -22.22 3.93
CA ASP A 28 4.82 -22.05 4.06
C ASP A 28 4.26 -20.91 3.22
N ILE A 29 5.08 -20.27 2.37
CA ILE A 29 4.62 -19.24 1.43
C ILE A 29 3.69 -19.88 0.40
N GLN A 30 2.47 -19.36 0.29
CA GLN A 30 1.47 -19.83 -0.67
C GLN A 30 1.47 -18.96 -1.94
N PRO A 31 1.20 -19.53 -3.13
CA PRO A 31 1.18 -18.77 -4.38
C PRO A 31 0.21 -17.58 -4.36
N TRP A 32 -0.98 -17.73 -3.77
CA TRP A 32 -1.96 -16.63 -3.68
C TRP A 32 -1.45 -15.45 -2.84
N GLN A 33 -0.59 -15.69 -1.84
CA GLN A 33 0.05 -14.64 -1.07
C GLN A 33 1.03 -13.88 -1.96
N GLU A 34 1.84 -14.59 -2.75
CA GLU A 34 2.77 -14.00 -3.71
C GLU A 34 2.06 -13.08 -4.71
N TRP A 35 0.98 -13.55 -5.32
CA TRP A 35 0.15 -12.71 -6.21
C TRP A 35 -0.36 -11.46 -5.51
N ARG A 36 -0.80 -11.58 -4.25
CA ARG A 36 -1.29 -10.45 -3.46
C ARG A 36 -0.18 -9.45 -3.14
N TYR A 37 1.03 -9.92 -2.83
CA TYR A 37 2.20 -9.06 -2.62
C TYR A 37 2.54 -8.28 -3.89
N VAL A 38 2.57 -8.95 -5.04
CA VAL A 38 2.85 -8.30 -6.33
C VAL A 38 1.78 -7.28 -6.69
N GLU A 39 0.50 -7.62 -6.52
CA GLU A 39 -0.63 -6.71 -6.75
C GLU A 39 -0.48 -5.41 -5.94
N TYR A 40 -0.29 -5.50 -4.62
CA TYR A 40 -0.14 -4.30 -3.78
C TYR A 40 1.17 -3.55 -3.99
N MET A 41 2.25 -4.23 -4.38
CA MET A 41 3.51 -3.56 -4.71
C MET A 41 3.37 -2.72 -5.98
N THR A 42 2.78 -3.30 -7.03
CA THR A 42 2.60 -2.66 -8.33
C THR A 42 1.50 -1.60 -8.33
N HIS A 43 0.55 -1.68 -7.40
CA HIS A 43 -0.54 -0.72 -7.23
C HIS A 43 -0.34 0.14 -5.98
N ALA A 44 0.90 0.53 -5.72
CA ALA A 44 1.21 1.47 -4.64
C ALA A 44 0.40 2.78 -4.83
N PRO A 45 -0.01 3.46 -3.74
CA PRO A 45 -0.84 4.66 -3.81
C PRO A 45 -0.02 5.91 -4.17
N LEU A 46 0.64 5.87 -5.33
CA LEU A 46 1.48 6.93 -5.89
C LEU A 46 0.98 7.28 -7.29
N GLY A 47 0.85 8.58 -7.57
CA GLY A 47 0.49 9.07 -8.89
C GLY A 47 0.33 10.59 -8.94
N SER A 48 0.18 11.12 -10.15
CA SER A 48 0.03 12.55 -10.42
C SER A 48 -1.44 12.99 -10.42
N LEU A 49 -1.67 14.31 -10.46
CA LEU A 49 -3.02 14.88 -10.51
C LEU A 49 -3.79 14.51 -11.80
N ASN A 50 -3.09 14.33 -12.92
CA ASN A 50 -3.69 13.93 -14.21
C ASN A 50 -3.79 12.41 -14.39
N PHE A 51 -3.88 11.67 -13.29
CA PHE A 51 -4.00 10.20 -13.24
C PHE A 51 -2.81 9.39 -13.77
N LEU A 52 -1.61 9.97 -13.83
CA LEU A 52 -0.42 9.18 -14.16
C LEU A 52 0.01 8.38 -12.92
N GLY A 53 -0.04 7.05 -13.00
CA GLY A 53 0.38 6.16 -11.93
C GLY A 53 1.90 6.01 -11.87
N GLY A 54 2.44 5.89 -10.65
CA GLY A 54 3.87 5.68 -10.42
C GLY A 54 4.54 6.83 -9.66
N VAL A 55 5.87 6.88 -9.74
CA VAL A 55 6.67 7.91 -9.06
C VAL A 55 6.69 9.21 -9.87
N GLY A 56 7.19 10.30 -9.28
CA GLY A 56 7.20 11.62 -9.94
C GLY A 56 8.01 11.71 -11.24
N THR A 57 8.84 10.71 -11.54
CA THR A 57 9.65 10.61 -12.76
C THR A 57 9.15 9.53 -13.73
N GLU A 58 7.97 8.95 -13.47
CA GLU A 58 7.42 7.92 -14.33
C GLU A 58 6.98 8.51 -15.69
N ILE A 59 7.20 7.75 -16.76
CA ILE A 59 6.70 8.11 -18.10
C ILE A 59 5.19 7.88 -18.20
N ASN A 60 4.52 8.52 -19.16
CA ASN A 60 3.08 8.37 -19.36
C ASN A 60 2.70 6.97 -19.88
N ALA A 61 2.44 6.04 -18.97
CA ALA A 61 2.17 4.64 -19.30
C ALA A 61 0.90 4.06 -18.63
N VAL A 62 0.71 4.32 -17.33
CA VAL A 62 -0.39 3.71 -16.56
C VAL A 62 -1.33 4.78 -16.05
N ASN A 63 -2.62 4.65 -16.36
CA ASN A 63 -3.67 5.53 -15.88
C ASN A 63 -4.23 5.00 -14.55
N TYR A 64 -3.63 5.39 -13.43
CA TYR A 64 -4.01 4.91 -12.10
C TYR A 64 -3.64 5.91 -10.98
N VAL A 65 -4.60 6.22 -10.12
CA VAL A 65 -4.37 6.85 -8.81
C VAL A 65 -5.27 6.16 -7.79
N SER A 66 -4.70 5.76 -6.65
CA SER A 66 -5.45 5.04 -5.62
C SER A 66 -6.61 5.89 -5.06
N PRO A 67 -7.82 5.31 -4.88
CA PRO A 67 -8.91 5.97 -4.16
C PRO A 67 -8.52 6.43 -2.75
N ARG A 68 -7.55 5.76 -2.10
CA ARG A 68 -7.03 6.17 -0.79
C ARG A 68 -6.39 7.56 -0.85
N SER A 69 -5.64 7.85 -1.90
CA SER A 69 -5.00 9.15 -2.09
C SER A 69 -6.05 10.24 -2.28
N TRP A 70 -7.06 10.00 -3.13
CA TRP A 70 -8.17 10.95 -3.35
C TRP A 70 -8.98 11.23 -2.09
N LEU A 71 -9.38 10.19 -1.36
CA LEU A 71 -10.18 10.35 -0.15
C LEU A 71 -9.36 11.05 0.94
N ALA A 72 -8.10 10.70 1.14
CA ALA A 72 -7.27 11.32 2.17
C ALA A 72 -7.03 12.81 1.90
N THR A 73 -6.69 13.19 0.66
CA THR A 73 -6.45 14.60 0.32
C THR A 73 -7.73 15.43 0.40
N PHE A 74 -8.86 14.91 -0.09
CA PHE A 74 -10.16 15.57 0.00
C PHE A 74 -10.57 15.84 1.45
N HIS A 75 -10.55 14.82 2.31
CA HIS A 75 -10.97 14.99 3.71
C HIS A 75 -10.00 15.86 4.50
N PHE A 76 -8.71 15.83 4.20
CA PHE A 76 -7.74 16.72 4.83
C PHE A 76 -8.02 18.19 4.50
N VAL A 77 -8.27 18.51 3.23
CA VAL A 77 -8.60 19.87 2.80
C VAL A 77 -9.94 20.33 3.39
N LEU A 78 -10.96 19.49 3.38
CA LEU A 78 -12.24 19.80 4.02
C LEU A 78 -12.09 20.05 5.52
N GLY A 79 -11.38 19.18 6.23
CA GLY A 79 -11.14 19.31 7.67
C GLY A 79 -10.40 20.60 8.01
N PHE A 80 -9.44 21.01 7.18
CA PHE A 80 -8.76 22.30 7.32
C PHE A 80 -9.74 23.48 7.21
N PHE A 81 -10.62 23.49 6.20
CA PHE A 81 -11.59 24.58 6.05
C PHE A 81 -12.66 24.59 7.14
N ILE A 82 -13.08 23.43 7.65
CA ILE A 82 -13.98 23.33 8.81
C ILE A 82 -13.30 23.85 10.08
N PHE A 83 -11.99 23.67 10.23
CA PHE A 83 -11.25 24.17 11.39
C PHE A 83 -11.03 25.69 11.35
N VAL A 84 -10.83 26.27 10.16
CA VAL A 84 -10.59 27.71 9.98
C VAL A 84 -11.87 28.54 10.01
N GLY A 85 -12.97 28.01 9.45
CA GLY A 85 -14.26 28.71 9.34
C GLY A 85 -15.06 28.72 10.62
#